data_AF-A0A9D5NHX0-F1
#
_entry.id   AF-A0A9D5NHX0-F1
#
_cell.length_a   1.000
_cell.length_b   1.000
_cell.length_c   1.000
_cell.angle_alpha   90.00
_cell.angle_beta   90.00
_cell.angle_gamma   90.00
#
_symmetry.space_group_name_H-M   'P 1'
#
loop_
_entity.id
_entity.type
_entity.pdbx_description
1 polymer ?
#
loop_
_entity_poly.entity_id
_entity_poly.type
_entity_poly.pdbx_seq_one_letter_code
_entity_poly.pdbx_strand_id
1 'polypeptide(L)' 'MAIISYNEKEVDLLARLMRAEAVGEGNLGMLMVGNVIVNRALANCLDFKNITSISQVVYQNPGGFT' A
#
# COMPACT_ATOMS: atom_id res chain seq x y z
N MET A 1 -14.77 10.54 6.90
CA MET A 1 -14.61 10.13 5.48
C MET A 1 -13.18 9.66 5.34
N ALA A 2 -12.93 8.41 4.94
CA ALA A 2 -11.55 7.94 4.72
C ALA A 2 -11.00 8.62 3.45
N ILE A 3 -9.72 8.99 3.46
CA ILE A 3 -9.07 9.64 2.30
C ILE A 3 -9.01 8.66 1.11
N ILE A 4 -8.84 7.37 1.41
CA ILE A 4 -8.92 6.26 0.46
C ILE A 4 -10.02 5.33 0.94
N SER A 5 -10.95 4.97 0.05
CA SER A 5 -11.93 3.92 0.33
C SER A 5 -11.24 2.57 0.39
N TYR A 6 -11.52 1.79 1.44
CA TYR A 6 -10.96 0.45 1.61
C TYR A 6 -12.04 -0.55 2.02
N ASN A 7 -11.78 -1.83 1.75
CA ASN A 7 -12.56 -2.95 2.27
C ASN A 7 -11.71 -3.85 3.19
N GLU A 8 -12.35 -4.79 3.91
CA GLU A 8 -11.64 -5.67 4.86
C GLU A 8 -10.56 -6.53 4.19
N LYS A 9 -10.74 -6.93 2.92
CA LYS A 9 -9.73 -7.71 2.19
C LYS A 9 -8.49 -6.88 1.88
N GLU A 10 -8.65 -5.59 1.61
CA GLU A 10 -7.54 -4.67 1.41
C GLU A 10 -6.77 -4.40 2.71
N VAL A 11 -7.45 -4.40 3.85
CA VAL A 11 -6.80 -4.31 5.16
C VAL A 11 -5.98 -5.57 5.45
N ASP A 12 -6.54 -6.77 5.19
CA ASP A 12 -5.79 -8.02 5.31
C ASP A 12 -4.57 -8.05 4.38
N LEU A 13 -4.76 -7.66 3.11
CA LEU A 13 -3.69 -7.57 2.13
C LEU A 13 -2.58 -6.61 2.60
N LEU A 14 -2.95 -5.43 3.08
CA LEU A 14 -2.00 -4.44 3.61
C LEU A 14 -1.21 -5.00 4.80
N ALA A 15 -1.88 -5.68 5.73
CA ALA A 15 -1.22 -6.29 6.90
C ALA A 15 -0.22 -7.38 6.49
N ARG A 16 -0.56 -8.19 5.48
CA ARG A 16 0.34 -9.22 4.92
C ARG A 16 1.56 -8.58 4.27
N LEU A 17 1.38 -7.51 3.50
CA LEU A 17 2.48 -6.79 2.86
C LEU A 17 3.40 -6.10 3.87
N MET A 18 2.85 -5.44 4.89
CA MET A 18 3.64 -4.82 5.95
C MET A 18 4.55 -5.84 6.65
N ARG A 19 4.05 -7.06 6.90
CA ARG A 19 4.87 -8.15 7.45
C ARG A 19 5.87 -8.69 6.43
N ALA A 20 5.46 -8.92 5.19
CA ALA A 20 6.34 -9.48 4.17
C ALA A 20 7.58 -8.60 3.93
N GLU A 21 7.39 -7.28 3.87
CA GLU A 21 8.46 -6.33 3.54
C GLU A 21 9.32 -5.93 4.74
N ALA A 22 8.76 -5.93 5.96
CA ALA A 22 9.41 -5.26 7.09
C ALA A 22 9.24 -5.97 8.46
N VAL A 23 8.91 -7.27 8.50
CA VAL A 23 8.83 -8.01 9.78
C VAL A 23 10.14 -7.94 10.57
N GLY A 24 11.29 -7.97 9.89
CA GLY A 24 12.62 -7.88 10.53
C GLY A 24 12.98 -6.48 11.05
N GLU A 25 12.35 -5.44 10.50
CA GLU A 25 12.56 -4.03 10.87
C GLU A 25 11.70 -3.59 12.08
N GLY A 26 10.85 -4.51 12.57
CA GLY A 26 9.95 -4.26 13.69
C GLY A 26 8.76 -3.37 13.35
N ASN A 27 8.05 -2.92 14.38
CA ASN A 27 6.77 -2.22 14.22
C ASN A 27 6.88 -0.92 13.41
N LEU A 28 7.97 -0.15 13.61
CA LEU A 28 8.17 1.10 12.89
C LEU A 28 8.39 0.86 11.39
N GLY A 29 9.22 -0.14 11.03
CA GLY A 29 9.43 -0.50 9.64
C GLY A 29 8.15 -0.94 8.96
N MET A 30 7.37 -1.81 9.61
CA MET A 30 6.06 -2.24 9.12
C MET A 30 5.12 -1.04 8.89
N LEU A 31 5.08 -0.06 9.81
CA LEU A 31 4.28 1.17 9.65
C LEU A 31 4.76 2.04 8.48
N MET A 32 6.08 2.14 8.25
CA MET A 32 6.62 2.88 7.12
C MET A 32 6.20 2.26 5.78
N VAL A 33 6.17 0.93 5.68
CA VAL A 33 5.64 0.24 4.48
C VAL A 33 4.17 0.60 4.25
N GLY A 34 3.35 0.59 5.31
CA GLY A 34 1.95 1.01 5.23
C GLY A 34 1.79 2.44 4.72
N ASN A 35 2.62 3.37 5.23
CA ASN A 35 2.64 4.76 4.77
C ASN A 35 3.01 4.88 3.29
N VAL A 36 3.98 4.11 2.82
CA VAL A 36 4.37 4.09 1.40
C VAL A 36 3.20 3.63 0.52
N ILE A 37 2.49 2.58 0.91
CA ILE A 37 1.35 2.05 0.13
C ILE A 37 0.23 3.09 0.04
N VAL A 38 -0.12 3.74 1.16
CA VAL A 38 -1.11 4.82 1.19
C VAL A 38 -0.66 6.01 0.34
N ASN A 39 0.60 6.42 0.45
CA ASN A 39 1.14 7.54 -0.33
C ASN A 39 1.11 7.25 -1.84
N ARG A 40 1.34 6.01 -2.27
CA ARG A 40 1.23 5.62 -3.69
C ARG A 40 -0.21 5.69 -4.20
N ALA A 41 -1.21 5.46 -3.36
CA ALA A 41 -2.62 5.66 -3.72
C ALA A 41 -3.05 7.14 -3.71
N LEU A 42 -2.37 8.00 -2.96
CA LEU A 42 -2.68 9.44 -2.91
C LEU A 42 -1.90 10.27 -3.92
N ALA A 43 -0.66 9.88 -4.21
CA ALA A 43 0.22 10.62 -5.08
C ALA A 43 -0.23 10.46 -6.53
N ASN A 44 -0.51 11.58 -7.18
CA ASN A 44 -0.70 11.63 -8.63
C ASN A 44 0.64 11.99 -9.30
N CYS A 45 1.53 11.02 -9.44
CA CYS A 45 2.83 11.20 -10.08
C CYS A 45 2.97 10.34 -11.36
N LEU A 46 4.10 10.47 -12.08
CA LEU A 46 4.33 9.80 -13.37
C LEU A 46 3.95 8.32 -13.38
N ASP A 47 4.36 7.58 -12.33
CA ASP A 47 4.14 6.13 -12.22
C ASP A 47 2.81 5.77 -11.53
N PHE A 48 2.25 6.67 -10.71
CA PHE A 48 1.04 6.43 -9.90
C PHE A 48 -0.15 7.27 -10.37
N LYS A 49 -0.45 7.26 -11.68
CA LYS A 49 -1.62 7.97 -12.22
C LYS A 49 -2.88 7.12 -12.09
N ASN A 50 -3.97 7.75 -11.65
CA ASN A 50 -5.31 7.13 -11.55
C ASN A 50 -5.39 5.90 -10.62
N ILE A 51 -4.50 5.83 -9.62
CA ILE A 51 -4.59 4.82 -8.57
C ILE A 51 -5.44 5.40 -7.45
N THR A 52 -6.54 4.72 -7.11
CA THR A 52 -7.51 5.21 -6.11
C THR A 52 -7.84 4.17 -5.04
N SER A 53 -7.23 2.99 -5.12
CA SER A 53 -7.44 1.88 -4.18
C SER A 53 -6.13 1.19 -3.83
N ILE A 54 -6.11 0.54 -2.66
CA ILE A 54 -4.93 -0.21 -2.20
C ILE A 54 -4.64 -1.38 -3.13
N SER A 55 -5.67 -2.08 -3.61
CA SER A 55 -5.51 -3.18 -4.57
C SER A 55 -4.79 -2.73 -5.84
N GLN A 56 -5.10 -1.54 -6.36
CA GLN A 56 -4.41 -1.00 -7.54
C GLN A 56 -2.95 -0.67 -7.26
N VAL A 57 -2.61 -0.14 -6.09
CA VAL A 57 -1.20 0.06 -5.69
C VAL A 57 -0.45 -1.27 -5.65
N VAL A 58 -1.09 -2.31 -5.12
CA VAL A 58 -0.47 -3.62 -4.91
C VAL A 58 -0.25 -4.34 -6.24
N TYR A 59 -1.25 -4.34 -7.12
CA TYR A 59 -1.22 -5.10 -8.36
C TYR A 59 -0.74 -4.32 -9.59
N GLN A 60 -0.27 -3.08 -9.43
CA GLN A 60 0.29 -2.32 -10.55
C GLN A 60 1.54 -2.99 -11.14
N ASN A 61 1.76 -2.79 -12.44
CA ASN A 61 2.98 -3.23 -13.10
C ASN A 61 3.42 -2.16 -14.12
N PRO A 62 4.64 -1.59 -13.99
CA PRO A 62 5.67 -1.87 -12.99
C PRO A 62 5.38 -1.23 -11.60
N GLY A 63 6.01 -1.74 -10.54
CA GLY A 63 6.01 -1.10 -9.21
C GLY A 63 5.05 -1.65 -8.14
N GLY A 64 4.33 -2.73 -8.44
CA GLY A 64 3.51 -3.46 -7.47
C GLY A 64 4.33 -4.34 -6.53
N PHE A 65 3.64 -5.02 -5.63
CA PHE A 65 4.22 -6.00 -4.70
C PHE A 65 3.98 -7.42 -5.25
N THR A 66 4.99 -8.28 -5.13
CA THR A 66 4.97 -9.70 -5.57
C THR A 66 4.71 -10.66 -4.43
#